data_AF-A0A820G4I0-F1
#
_entry.id   AF-A0A820G4I0-F1
#
_cell.length_a   1.000
_cell.length_b   1.000
_cell.length_c   1.000
_cell.angle_alpha   90.00
_cell.angle_beta   90.00
_cell.angle_gamma   90.00
#
_symmetry.space_group_name_H-M   'P 1'
#
loop_
_entity.id
_entity.type
_entity.pdbx_description
1 polymer ?
#
loop_
_entity_poly.entity_id
_entity_poly.type
_entity_poly.pdbx_seq_one_letter_code
_entity_poly.pdbx_strand_id
1 'polypeptide(L)'
;SPPQNFEILGGYLCPLSSSWLRKKLAGKHLPDGHREALLLLATEGTRWMVNRSYCSPDKLSQAILQECNDRFGEGFNISIIHICGIDAIENNTRILSTQYLLAVVDRPGYDSETLWKEILENATPDNRERLIWIAPWIGEMKSSTQLRKLLTNVTSDHVTLRQDLQDLVLASCIDYILEYNIEQWFQ
;
A
#
# COMPACT_ATOMS: atom_id res chain seq x y z
N SER A 1 -1.67 22.68 -16.73
CA SER A 1 -2.07 21.72 -17.76
C SER A 1 -3.54 21.37 -17.62
N PRO A 2 -4.29 21.09 -18.70
CA PRO A 2 -5.66 20.59 -18.60
C PRO A 2 -5.71 19.26 -17.82
N PRO A 3 -6.85 18.90 -17.20
CA PRO A 3 -6.97 17.65 -16.45
C PRO A 3 -6.71 16.46 -17.36
N GLN A 4 -5.77 15.59 -16.97
CA GLN A 4 -5.50 14.34 -17.66
C GLN A 4 -6.55 13.31 -17.25
N ASN A 5 -7.31 12.81 -18.21
CA ASN A 5 -8.23 11.71 -17.99
C ASN A 5 -7.44 10.39 -18.12
N PHE A 6 -7.34 9.64 -17.03
CA PHE A 6 -6.73 8.31 -17.02
C PHE A 6 -7.80 7.22 -17.09
N GLU A 7 -7.57 6.20 -17.90
CA GLU A 7 -8.30 4.94 -17.81
C GLU A 7 -7.47 3.95 -16.98
N ILE A 8 -8.04 3.45 -15.87
CA ILE A 8 -7.34 2.55 -14.97
C ILE A 8 -7.40 1.12 -15.53
N LEU A 9 -6.26 0.62 -16.02
CA LEU A 9 -6.13 -0.74 -16.53
C LEU A 9 -6.05 -1.79 -15.40
N GLY A 10 -5.50 -1.43 -14.25
CA GLY A 10 -5.33 -2.32 -13.11
C GLY A 10 -4.57 -1.67 -11.96
N GLY A 11 -4.45 -2.39 -10.85
CA GLY A 11 -3.66 -1.99 -9.69
C GLY A 11 -2.71 -3.10 -9.27
N TYR A 12 -1.56 -2.75 -8.70
CA TYR A 12 -0.58 -3.72 -8.20
C TYR A 12 -0.25 -3.42 -6.75
N LEU A 13 -0.30 -4.46 -5.90
CA LEU A 13 0.21 -4.42 -4.53
C LEU A 13 1.59 -5.08 -4.50
N CYS A 14 2.58 -4.35 -4.02
CA CYS A 14 3.95 -4.83 -3.88
C CYS A 14 4.32 -4.89 -2.39
N PRO A 15 4.17 -6.04 -1.72
CA PRO A 15 4.59 -6.18 -0.33
C PRO A 15 6.10 -5.94 -0.21
N LEU A 16 6.50 -5.22 0.84
CA LEU A 16 7.93 -5.02 1.15
C LEU A 16 8.62 -6.37 1.42
N SER A 17 9.90 -6.48 1.08
CA SER A 17 10.66 -7.69 1.36
C SER A 17 10.89 -7.89 2.86
N SER A 18 10.98 -9.15 3.31
CA SER A 18 11.33 -9.49 4.70
C SER A 18 12.62 -8.82 5.18
N SER A 19 13.62 -8.70 4.31
CA SER A 19 14.91 -8.09 4.67
C SER A 19 14.78 -6.61 5.06
N TRP A 20 13.84 -5.88 4.45
CA TRP A 20 13.55 -4.50 4.83
C TRP A 20 12.74 -4.44 6.12
N LEU A 21 11.70 -5.28 6.25
CA LEU A 21 10.86 -5.31 7.45
C LEU A 21 11.65 -5.66 8.70
N ARG A 22 12.58 -6.62 8.64
CA ARG A 22 13.46 -6.98 9.77
C ARG A 22 14.26 -5.80 10.31
N LYS A 23 14.65 -4.84 9.44
CA LYS A 23 15.38 -3.63 9.87
C LYS A 23 14.50 -2.65 10.63
N LYS A 24 13.18 -2.67 10.40
CA LYS A 24 12.21 -1.72 10.96
C LYS A 24 11.37 -2.31 12.09
N LEU A 25 11.11 -3.61 12.04
CA LEU A 25 10.26 -4.37 12.95
C LEU A 25 11.07 -5.58 13.41
N ALA A 26 11.76 -5.45 14.56
CA ALA A 26 12.66 -6.46 15.12
C ALA A 26 11.91 -7.75 15.47
N GLY A 27 11.74 -8.65 14.50
CA GLY A 27 11.06 -9.95 14.68
C GLY A 27 9.53 -9.91 14.64
N LYS A 28 8.91 -8.75 14.89
CA LYS A 28 7.43 -8.59 14.95
C LYS A 28 6.80 -8.34 13.58
N HIS A 29 7.06 -9.22 12.62
CA HIS A 29 6.51 -9.14 11.27
C HIS A 29 6.17 -10.53 10.75
N LEU A 30 5.15 -10.60 9.90
CA LEU A 30 4.75 -11.86 9.27
C LEU A 30 5.74 -12.30 8.20
N PRO A 31 6.01 -13.61 8.10
CA PRO A 31 6.69 -14.19 6.95
C PRO A 31 6.05 -13.79 5.63
N ASP A 32 6.88 -13.76 4.60
CA ASP A 32 6.57 -13.42 3.21
C ASP A 32 5.27 -14.09 2.73
N GLY A 33 5.16 -15.41 2.83
CA GLY A 33 3.99 -16.17 2.37
C GLY A 33 2.67 -15.82 3.07
N HIS A 34 2.69 -15.55 4.38
CA HIS A 34 1.47 -15.14 5.10
C HIS A 34 1.00 -13.75 4.69
N ARG A 35 1.94 -12.83 4.42
CA ARG A 35 1.59 -11.49 3.93
C ARG A 35 1.01 -11.55 2.53
N GLU A 36 1.56 -12.39 1.66
CA GLU A 36 1.01 -12.63 0.32
C GLU A 36 -0.39 -13.23 0.38
N ALA A 37 -0.60 -14.28 1.18
CA ALA A 37 -1.90 -14.92 1.33
C ALA A 37 -2.96 -13.91 1.80
N LEU A 38 -2.66 -13.13 2.84
CA LEU A 38 -3.56 -12.09 3.33
C LEU A 38 -3.85 -11.01 2.29
N LEU A 39 -2.86 -10.61 1.49
CA LEU A 39 -3.07 -9.65 0.40
C LEU A 39 -3.95 -10.22 -0.72
N LEU A 40 -3.76 -11.49 -1.08
CA LEU A 40 -4.58 -12.18 -2.08
C LEU A 40 -6.03 -12.29 -1.62
N LEU A 41 -6.26 -12.68 -0.36
CA LEU A 41 -7.60 -12.72 0.24
C LEU A 41 -8.22 -11.32 0.32
N ALA A 42 -7.44 -10.30 0.67
CA ALA A 42 -7.90 -8.91 0.74
C ALA A 42 -8.25 -8.29 -0.62
N THR A 43 -7.68 -8.83 -1.70
CA THR A 43 -7.89 -8.36 -3.08
C THR A 43 -8.78 -9.29 -3.89
N GLU A 44 -9.30 -10.34 -3.27
CA GLU A 44 -10.24 -11.27 -3.90
C GLU A 44 -11.47 -10.50 -4.40
N GLY A 45 -11.85 -10.73 -5.66
CA GLY A 45 -12.95 -10.01 -6.30
C GLY A 45 -12.61 -8.60 -6.80
N THR A 46 -11.36 -8.15 -6.66
CA THR A 46 -10.88 -6.88 -7.22
C THR A 46 -10.06 -7.11 -8.49
N ARG A 47 -9.84 -6.05 -9.28
CA ARG A 47 -8.88 -6.07 -10.41
C ARG A 47 -7.43 -5.81 -9.97
N TRP A 48 -7.16 -5.80 -8.67
CA TRP A 48 -5.82 -5.56 -8.13
C TRP A 48 -5.04 -6.87 -8.14
N MET A 49 -3.80 -6.79 -8.59
CA MET A 49 -2.85 -7.89 -8.64
C MET A 49 -1.85 -7.79 -7.50
N VAL A 50 -1.41 -8.92 -6.97
CA VAL A 50 -0.38 -8.97 -5.92
C VAL A 50 0.92 -9.45 -6.54
N ASN A 51 1.96 -8.62 -6.50
CA ASN A 51 3.29 -8.99 -6.97
C ASN A 51 4.02 -9.83 -5.90
N ARG A 52 4.48 -11.03 -6.29
CA ARG A 52 5.18 -11.99 -5.42
C ARG A 52 6.70 -11.99 -5.58
N SER A 53 7.24 -11.10 -6.41
CA SER A 53 8.69 -11.08 -6.70
C SER A 53 9.54 -10.38 -5.64
N TYR A 54 8.93 -9.70 -4.66
CA TYR A 54 9.61 -8.93 -3.59
C TYR A 54 10.74 -8.02 -4.10
N CYS A 55 10.58 -7.47 -5.31
CA CYS A 55 11.55 -6.58 -5.93
C CYS A 55 11.32 -5.12 -5.53
N SER A 56 12.22 -4.23 -5.94
CA SER A 56 12.02 -2.80 -5.73
C SER A 56 10.83 -2.29 -6.56
N PRO A 57 10.11 -1.25 -6.10
CA PRO A 57 9.02 -0.65 -6.86
C PRO A 57 9.38 -0.28 -8.31
N ASP A 58 10.60 0.20 -8.55
CA ASP A 58 11.07 0.55 -9.90
C ASP A 58 11.17 -0.67 -10.81
N LYS A 59 11.73 -1.79 -10.32
CA LYS A 59 11.82 -3.03 -11.10
C LYS A 59 10.45 -3.58 -11.44
N LEU A 60 9.51 -3.54 -10.50
CA LEU A 60 8.13 -3.92 -10.75
C LEU A 60 7.48 -2.99 -11.79
N SER A 61 7.67 -1.68 -11.66
CA SER A 61 7.10 -0.68 -12.57
C SER A 61 7.59 -0.89 -14.00
N GLN A 62 8.88 -1.16 -14.19
CA GLN A 62 9.47 -1.50 -15.49
C GLN A 62 8.90 -2.80 -16.07
N ALA A 63 8.75 -3.85 -15.24
CA ALA A 63 8.17 -5.11 -15.68
C ALA A 63 6.71 -4.96 -16.14
N ILE A 64 5.90 -4.18 -15.39
CA ILE A 64 4.51 -3.89 -15.76
C ILE A 64 4.45 -3.08 -17.06
N LEU A 65 5.28 -2.05 -17.21
CA LEU A 65 5.35 -1.27 -18.46
C LEU A 65 5.69 -2.15 -19.66
N GLN A 66 6.68 -3.04 -19.50
CA GLN A 66 7.05 -3.97 -20.57
C GLN A 66 5.87 -4.90 -20.92
N GLU A 67 5.23 -5.52 -19.93
CA GLU A 67 4.09 -6.41 -20.16
C GLU A 67 2.93 -5.69 -20.84
N CYS A 68 2.64 -4.46 -20.42
CA CYS A 68 1.62 -3.63 -21.04
C CYS A 68 1.98 -3.27 -22.49
N ASN A 69 3.23 -2.90 -22.77
CA ASN A 69 3.69 -2.63 -24.13
C ASN A 69 3.64 -3.89 -25.01
N ASP A 70 4.00 -5.05 -24.48
CA ASP A 70 3.93 -6.32 -25.20
C ASP A 70 2.49 -6.71 -25.58
N ARG A 71 1.52 -6.38 -24.72
CA ARG A 71 0.09 -6.71 -24.92
C ARG A 71 -0.66 -5.70 -25.79
N PHE A 72 -0.44 -4.40 -25.57
CA PHE A 72 -1.22 -3.33 -26.20
C PHE A 72 -0.48 -2.65 -27.36
N GLY A 73 0.85 -2.79 -27.43
CA GLY A 73 1.72 -2.12 -28.40
C GLY A 73 2.15 -0.72 -27.96
N GLU A 74 3.21 -0.21 -28.60
CA GLU A 74 3.82 1.10 -28.30
C GLU A 74 2.93 2.31 -28.65
N GLY A 75 1.80 2.08 -29.34
CA GLY A 75 0.86 3.13 -29.74
C GLY A 75 -0.01 3.68 -28.60
N PHE A 76 -0.03 3.00 -27.45
CA PHE A 76 -0.73 3.47 -26.26
C PHE A 76 0.23 4.19 -25.31
N ASN A 77 -0.18 5.35 -24.81
CA ASN A 77 0.58 6.08 -23.80
C ASN A 77 0.27 5.51 -22.40
N ILE A 78 1.08 4.54 -21.96
CA ILE A 78 0.89 3.82 -20.71
C ILE A 78 1.72 4.48 -19.61
N SER A 79 1.06 4.88 -18.52
CA SER A 79 1.69 5.53 -17.38
C SER A 79 1.56 4.69 -16.11
N ILE A 80 2.64 4.62 -15.32
CA ILE A 80 2.62 4.07 -13.98
C ILE A 80 2.40 5.20 -12.98
N ILE A 81 1.42 5.02 -12.09
CA ILE A 81 1.14 5.92 -10.97
C ILE A 81 1.41 5.15 -9.68
N HIS A 82 2.38 5.62 -8.90
CA HIS A 82 2.59 5.14 -7.53
C HIS A 82 1.57 5.80 -6.62
N ILE A 83 1.08 5.08 -5.61
CA ILE A 83 0.07 5.57 -4.67
C ILE A 83 0.62 5.47 -3.25
N CYS A 84 0.53 6.54 -2.47
CA CYS A 84 0.84 6.51 -1.05
C CYS A 84 -0.11 7.42 -0.25
N GLY A 85 -0.18 7.19 1.06
CA GLY A 85 -0.79 8.15 1.99
C GLY A 85 0.14 9.34 2.22
N ILE A 86 -0.43 10.48 2.60
CA ILE A 86 0.34 11.69 2.93
C ILE A 86 1.35 11.48 4.07
N ASP A 87 1.05 10.56 4.99
CA ASP A 87 1.94 10.14 6.09
C ASP A 87 3.26 9.54 5.61
N ALA A 88 3.28 8.91 4.44
CA ALA A 88 4.50 8.34 3.88
C ALA A 88 5.49 9.42 3.40
N ILE A 89 4.97 10.58 2.97
CA ILE A 89 5.79 11.68 2.43
C ILE A 89 6.40 12.49 3.57
N GLU A 90 5.59 12.84 4.57
CA GLU A 90 6.06 13.56 5.77
C GLU A 90 7.24 12.82 6.43
N ASN A 91 7.12 11.51 6.58
CA ASN A 91 8.12 10.70 7.27
C ASN A 91 9.34 10.35 6.41
N ASN A 92 9.28 10.52 5.09
CA ASN A 92 10.36 10.15 4.19
C ASN A 92 10.26 10.80 2.80
N THR A 93 10.73 12.04 2.70
CA THR A 93 10.79 12.79 1.43
C THR A 93 11.64 12.12 0.34
N ARG A 94 12.52 11.16 0.69
CA ARG A 94 13.30 10.38 -0.28
C ARG A 94 12.49 9.31 -1.02
N ILE A 95 11.25 9.01 -0.59
CA ILE A 95 10.32 8.08 -1.26
C ILE A 95 9.72 8.69 -2.54
N LEU A 96 9.88 10.00 -2.72
CA LEU A 96 9.48 10.73 -3.93
C LEU A 96 10.37 10.35 -5.13
N SER A 97 10.25 9.11 -5.61
CA SER A 97 10.87 8.70 -6.88
C SER A 97 10.46 9.70 -7.96
N THR A 98 11.43 10.29 -8.64
CA THR A 98 11.19 11.31 -9.68
C THR A 98 10.78 10.68 -11.02
N GLN A 99 10.82 9.35 -11.13
CA GLN A 99 10.63 8.63 -12.40
C GLN A 99 9.16 8.39 -12.76
N TYR A 100 8.26 8.35 -11.76
CA TYR A 100 6.86 8.00 -11.95
C TYR A 100 5.93 9.04 -11.36
N LEU A 101 4.72 9.11 -11.91
CA LEU A 101 3.62 9.87 -11.30
C LEU A 101 3.38 9.35 -9.89
N LEU A 102 3.08 10.27 -8.96
CA LEU A 102 2.78 9.92 -7.57
C LEU A 102 1.46 10.54 -7.15
N ALA A 103 0.50 9.66 -6.90
CA ALA A 103 -0.77 9.99 -6.30
C ALA A 103 -0.67 9.92 -4.78
N VAL A 104 -1.03 11.03 -4.12
CA VAL A 104 -0.96 11.18 -2.67
C VAL A 104 -2.38 11.27 -2.14
N VAL A 105 -2.74 10.30 -1.29
CA VAL A 105 -4.05 10.22 -0.68
C VAL A 105 -4.01 10.91 0.68
N ASP A 106 -4.87 11.91 0.85
CA ASP A 106 -5.08 12.57 2.12
C ASP A 106 -5.67 11.63 3.15
N ARG A 107 -5.13 11.70 4.37
CA ARG A 107 -5.56 10.87 5.49
C ARG A 107 -6.04 11.74 6.64
N PRO A 108 -7.09 11.32 7.38
CA PRO A 108 -7.53 12.03 8.57
C PRO A 108 -6.38 12.27 9.57
N GLY A 109 -6.36 13.41 10.24
CA GLY A 109 -5.34 13.75 11.25
C GLY A 109 -4.08 14.45 10.71
N TYR A 110 -3.99 14.69 9.40
CA TYR A 110 -2.93 15.49 8.78
C TYR A 110 -3.47 16.83 8.29
N ASP A 111 -2.71 17.91 8.49
CA ASP A 111 -2.97 19.20 7.83
C ASP A 111 -2.51 19.13 6.38
N SER A 112 -3.34 18.46 5.58
CA SER A 112 -2.98 18.06 4.22
C SER A 112 -2.85 19.25 3.28
N GLU A 113 -3.63 20.32 3.49
CA GLU A 113 -3.50 21.54 2.69
C GLU A 113 -2.17 22.26 2.92
N THR A 114 -1.77 22.44 4.17
CA THR A 114 -0.50 23.10 4.51
C THR A 114 0.68 22.26 4.04
N LEU A 115 0.66 20.95 4.33
CA LEU A 115 1.72 20.04 3.92
C LEU A 115 1.81 19.92 2.39
N TRP A 116 0.69 19.90 1.69
CA TRP A 116 0.69 19.87 0.23
C TRP A 116 1.26 21.15 -0.38
N LYS A 117 0.91 22.32 0.16
CA LYS A 117 1.52 23.60 -0.26
C LYS A 117 3.03 23.56 -0.06
N GLU A 118 3.51 23.11 1.09
CA GLU A 118 4.94 22.98 1.39
C GLU A 118 5.64 22.02 0.41
N ILE A 119 5.04 20.87 0.10
CA ILE A 119 5.58 19.91 -0.87
C ILE A 119 5.69 20.56 -2.26
N LEU A 120 4.65 21.27 -2.71
CA LEU A 120 4.64 21.92 -4.03
C LEU A 120 5.61 23.11 -4.14
N GLU A 121 5.81 23.85 -3.05
CA GLU A 121 6.74 24.99 -2.99
C GLU A 121 8.20 24.56 -3.02
N ASN A 122 8.51 23.41 -2.40
CA ASN A 122 9.88 22.87 -2.34
C ASN A 122 10.22 21.89 -3.46
N ALA A 123 9.24 21.47 -4.27
CA ALA A 123 9.48 20.59 -5.40
C ALA A 123 10.13 21.34 -6.58
N THR A 124 11.08 20.69 -7.26
CA THR A 124 11.54 21.17 -8.58
C THR A 124 10.35 21.18 -9.56
N PRO A 125 10.36 22.02 -10.60
CA PRO A 125 9.29 22.05 -11.60
C PRO A 125 8.94 20.65 -12.15
N ASP A 126 9.95 19.87 -12.55
CA ASP A 126 9.77 18.51 -13.06
C ASP A 126 9.13 17.57 -12.01
N ASN A 127 9.55 17.69 -10.75
CA ASN A 127 8.99 16.88 -9.67
C ASN A 127 7.56 17.33 -9.29
N ARG A 128 7.21 18.59 -9.51
CA ARG A 128 5.88 19.14 -9.22
C ARG A 128 4.83 18.63 -10.21
N GLU A 129 5.18 18.52 -11.49
CA GLU A 129 4.25 18.11 -12.55
C GLU A 129 3.78 16.65 -12.43
N ARG A 130 4.55 15.81 -11.73
CA ARG A 130 4.22 14.39 -11.50
C ARG A 130 3.35 14.12 -10.28
N LEU A 131 3.13 15.14 -9.44
CA LEU A 131 2.41 15.00 -8.17
C LEU A 131 0.90 15.17 -8.39
N ILE A 132 0.13 14.19 -7.92
CA ILE A 132 -1.33 14.18 -8.01
C ILE A 132 -1.87 14.16 -6.58
N TRP A 133 -2.66 15.18 -6.25
CA TRP A 133 -3.37 15.21 -4.97
C TRP A 133 -4.71 14.50 -5.09
N ILE A 134 -4.97 13.53 -4.23
CA ILE A 134 -6.25 12.85 -4.13
C ILE A 134 -6.96 13.33 -2.87
N ALA A 135 -8.23 13.70 -3.02
CA ALA A 135 -9.10 14.18 -1.96
C ALA A 135 -9.11 13.26 -0.73
N PRO A 136 -9.45 13.79 0.47
CA PRO A 136 -9.40 13.05 1.73
C PRO A 136 -10.14 11.73 1.69
N TRP A 137 -9.49 10.70 2.23
CA TRP A 137 -10.14 9.43 2.53
C TRP A 137 -11.27 9.66 3.54
N ILE A 138 -12.51 9.39 3.13
CA ILE A 138 -13.73 9.60 3.92
C ILE A 138 -13.97 8.46 4.93
N GLY A 139 -13.30 7.32 4.77
CA GLY A 139 -13.47 6.16 5.65
C GLY A 139 -12.66 6.26 6.95
N GLU A 140 -12.92 5.30 7.85
CA GLU A 140 -12.15 5.19 9.09
C GLU A 140 -10.67 4.87 8.83
N MET A 141 -9.81 5.41 9.68
CA MET A 141 -8.38 5.13 9.62
C MET A 141 -8.09 3.79 10.31
N LYS A 142 -7.72 2.79 9.53
CA LYS A 142 -7.29 1.49 10.04
C LYS A 142 -5.76 1.42 9.99
N SER A 143 -5.13 1.12 11.13
CA SER A 143 -3.67 0.99 11.21
C SER A 143 -3.27 -0.47 11.38
N SER A 144 -2.29 -0.92 10.60
CA SER A 144 -1.67 -2.24 10.80
C SER A 144 -1.04 -2.39 12.19
N THR A 145 -0.70 -1.28 12.86
CA THR A 145 -0.22 -1.29 14.25
C THR A 145 -1.32 -1.66 15.25
N GLN A 146 -2.56 -1.21 15.04
CA GLN A 146 -3.70 -1.62 15.88
C GLN A 146 -3.96 -3.11 15.74
N LEU A 147 -3.97 -3.62 14.50
CA LEU A 147 -4.10 -5.05 14.21
C LEU A 147 -3.02 -5.88 14.94
N ARG A 148 -1.74 -5.48 14.84
CA ARG A 148 -0.66 -6.18 15.55
C ARG A 148 -0.84 -6.15 17.07
N LYS A 149 -1.29 -5.03 17.64
CA LYS A 149 -1.55 -4.94 19.09
C LYS A 149 -2.64 -5.90 19.54
N LEU A 150 -3.72 -6.03 18.77
CA LEU A 150 -4.77 -7.01 19.05
C LEU A 150 -4.19 -8.42 19.02
N LEU A 151 -3.44 -8.76 17.97
CA LEU A 151 -2.83 -10.09 17.82
C LEU A 151 -1.79 -10.41 18.91
N THR A 152 -1.01 -9.44 19.39
CA THR A 152 -0.06 -9.65 20.50
C THR A 152 -0.76 -9.90 21.85
N ASN A 153 -1.95 -9.34 22.06
CA ASN A 153 -2.64 -9.38 23.36
C ASN A 153 -3.66 -10.54 23.46
N VAL A 154 -3.71 -11.45 22.49
CA VAL A 154 -4.65 -12.57 22.49
C VAL A 154 -4.27 -13.55 23.60
N THR A 155 -5.19 -13.77 24.54
CA THR A 155 -4.95 -14.63 25.71
C THR A 155 -5.52 -16.04 25.61
N SER A 156 -6.40 -16.36 24.64
CA SER A 156 -6.82 -17.71 24.15
C SER A 156 -8.24 -17.74 23.51
N ASP A 157 -9.03 -16.65 23.59
CA ASP A 157 -10.42 -16.66 23.10
C ASP A 157 -10.53 -16.24 21.62
N HIS A 158 -10.67 -17.22 20.73
CA HIS A 158 -10.88 -17.01 19.29
C HIS A 158 -12.23 -16.34 18.96
N VAL A 159 -13.24 -16.41 19.84
CA VAL A 159 -14.54 -15.76 19.60
C VAL A 159 -14.40 -14.25 19.77
N THR A 160 -13.78 -13.80 20.87
CA THR A 160 -13.49 -12.38 21.08
C THR A 160 -12.55 -11.83 20.01
N LEU A 161 -11.48 -12.56 19.68
CA LEU A 161 -10.55 -12.12 18.62
C LEU A 161 -11.25 -11.97 17.27
N ARG A 162 -12.14 -12.90 16.89
CA ARG A 162 -12.91 -12.78 15.66
C ARG A 162 -13.73 -11.49 15.63
N GLN A 163 -14.41 -11.15 16.73
CA GLN A 163 -15.22 -9.93 16.84
C GLN A 163 -14.34 -8.68 16.72
N ASP A 164 -13.22 -8.62 17.44
CA ASP A 164 -12.30 -7.48 17.40
C ASP A 164 -11.68 -7.24 16.00
N LEU A 165 -11.58 -8.30 15.18
CA LEU A 165 -11.05 -8.22 13.82
C LEU A 165 -12.08 -7.82 12.75
N GLN A 166 -13.40 -7.99 13.01
CA GLN A 166 -14.46 -7.78 12.02
C GLN A 166 -14.47 -6.37 11.43
N ASP A 167 -14.13 -5.37 12.23
CA ASP A 167 -14.08 -3.98 11.78
C ASP A 167 -12.72 -3.58 11.20
N LEU A 168 -11.72 -4.47 11.20
CA LEU A 168 -10.36 -4.14 10.76
C LEU A 168 -9.97 -4.75 9.42
N VAL A 169 -10.39 -5.99 9.15
CA VAL A 169 -10.00 -6.76 7.95
C VAL A 169 -11.19 -7.54 7.39
N LEU A 170 -11.08 -7.99 6.13
CA LEU A 170 -12.13 -8.80 5.49
C LEU A 170 -12.31 -10.16 6.19
N ALA A 171 -13.53 -10.70 6.16
CA ALA A 171 -13.86 -11.98 6.78
C ALA A 171 -12.94 -13.13 6.34
N SER A 172 -12.58 -13.21 5.05
CA SER A 172 -11.63 -14.21 4.52
C SER A 172 -10.24 -14.09 5.15
N CYS A 173 -9.77 -12.87 5.42
CA CYS A 173 -8.53 -12.64 6.14
C CYS A 173 -8.66 -13.04 7.62
N ILE A 174 -9.82 -12.84 8.26
CA ILE A 174 -10.06 -13.27 9.64
C ILE A 174 -10.00 -14.79 9.75
N ASP A 175 -10.67 -15.49 8.84
CA ASP A 175 -10.65 -16.95 8.80
C ASP A 175 -9.22 -17.48 8.64
N TYR A 176 -8.44 -16.89 7.73
CA TYR A 176 -7.03 -17.23 7.56
C TYR A 176 -6.19 -16.92 8.82
N ILE A 177 -6.41 -15.77 9.47
CA ILE A 177 -5.69 -15.40 10.70
C ILE A 177 -5.89 -16.46 11.79
N LEU A 178 -7.14 -16.89 11.98
CA LEU A 178 -7.52 -17.85 13.02
C LEU A 178 -7.07 -19.28 12.67
N GLU A 179 -7.24 -19.71 11.41
CA GLU A 179 -6.88 -21.06 10.96
C GLU A 179 -5.37 -21.31 11.07
N TYR A 180 -4.55 -20.31 10.72
CA TYR A 180 -3.09 -20.44 10.70
C TYR A 180 -2.40 -19.92 11.97
N ASN A 181 -3.17 -19.55 13.01
CA ASN A 181 -2.65 -19.04 14.28
C ASN A 181 -1.59 -17.95 14.04
N ILE A 182 -1.99 -16.89 13.32
CA ILE A 182 -1.09 -15.83 12.87
C ILE A 182 -0.50 -15.04 14.05
N GLU A 183 -1.19 -15.02 15.20
CA GLU A 183 -0.76 -14.38 16.44
C GLU A 183 0.60 -14.88 16.96
N GLN A 184 0.97 -16.13 16.70
CA GLN A 184 2.25 -16.71 17.14
C GLN A 184 3.48 -15.93 16.63
N TRP A 185 3.36 -15.20 15.52
CA TRP A 185 4.43 -14.40 14.93
C TRP A 185 4.58 -13.00 15.56
N PHE A 186 3.72 -12.66 16.52
CA PHE A 186 3.71 -11.38 17.22
C PHE A 186 3.93 -11.50 18.74
N GLN A 187 4.16 -12.72 19.24
CA GLN A 187 4.48 -13.05 20.64
C GLN A 187 5.99 -12.90 20.91
#